data_AF-G7M8N4-F1
#
_entry.id   AF-G7M8N4-F1
#
_cell.length_a   1.000
_cell.length_b   1.000
_cell.length_c   1.000
_cell.angle_alpha   90.00
_cell.angle_beta   90.00
_cell.angle_gamma   90.00
#
_symmetry.space_group_name_H-M   'P 1'
#
loop_
_entity.id
_entity.type
_entity.pdbx_description
1 polymer ?
#
loop_
_entity_poly.entity_id
_entity_poly.type
_entity_poly.pdbx_seq_one_letter_code
_entity_poly.pdbx_strand_id
1 'polypeptide(L)'
;MLGRKVIKALILIAFITLLCTNLTEQKKFKGEKFMNNKISYWDLSQQKDFYGIYKKADEEYAETKSESSLRYKAGALLHLKKYQDVLDNATELIKISNGRTDTEYIWAGIANWFLGNYADAVEILKKGLKTKYTDAAGGVEIPALLYYIAVRSNDKKLEKEAIALLKKRCKSKVSLNYPGFIAGYILDRIDDNELLNSYASFKELKRRILCKAYFYIAVRNLKNGDEEMFYENLKKCIENESYLEYEYFIAIGELDKQTCNE
;
A
#
# COMPACT_ATOMS: atom_id res chain seq x y z
N MET A 1 59.51 8.90 12.10
CA MET A 1 58.10 9.28 12.37
C MET A 1 57.46 9.74 11.06
N LEU A 2 56.53 8.97 10.49
CA LEU A 2 55.84 9.38 9.26
C LEU A 2 54.83 10.48 9.57
N GLY A 3 54.99 11.65 8.94
CA GLY A 3 54.16 12.83 9.19
C GLY A 3 52.69 12.61 8.84
N ARG A 4 51.78 13.28 9.57
CA ARG A 4 50.31 13.17 9.44
C ARG A 4 49.77 13.23 8.00
N LYS A 5 50.46 13.90 7.07
CA LYS A 5 50.09 13.95 5.64
C LYS A 5 50.26 12.61 4.93
N VAL A 6 51.30 11.83 5.27
CA VAL A 6 51.57 10.52 4.67
C VAL A 6 50.56 9.47 5.17
N ILE A 7 50.14 9.57 6.44
CA ILE A 7 49.10 8.70 7.01
C ILE A 7 47.75 8.94 6.32
N LYS A 8 47.38 10.20 6.04
CA LYS A 8 46.14 10.50 5.31
C LYS A 8 46.17 9.99 3.86
N ALA A 9 47.32 10.07 3.19
CA ALA A 9 47.46 9.54 1.83
C ALA A 9 47.32 8.00 1.79
N LEU A 10 47.89 7.30 2.76
CA LEU A 10 47.76 5.83 2.87
C LEU A 10 46.33 5.38 3.17
N ILE A 11 45.60 6.12 4.02
CA ILE A 11 44.18 5.84 4.31
C ILE A 11 43.31 6.05 3.06
N LEU A 12 43.57 7.11 2.28
CA LEU A 12 42.83 7.39 1.05
C LEU A 12 43.09 6.33 -0.03
N ILE A 13 44.34 5.87 -0.17
CA ILE A 13 44.70 4.78 -1.10
C ILE A 13 44.05 3.47 -0.66
N ALA A 14 44.02 3.15 0.64
CA ALA A 14 43.33 1.96 1.14
C ALA A 14 41.81 2.03 0.89
N PHE A 15 41.19 3.20 1.03
CA PHE A 15 39.76 3.40 0.78
C PHE A 15 39.39 3.28 -0.70
N ILE A 16 40.22 3.83 -1.60
CA ILE A 16 40.06 3.70 -3.05
C ILE A 16 40.26 2.23 -3.49
N THR A 17 41.23 1.53 -2.91
CA THR A 17 41.46 0.11 -3.20
C THR A 17 40.28 -0.76 -2.77
N LEU A 18 39.68 -0.47 -1.61
CA LEU A 18 38.49 -1.18 -1.09
C LEU A 18 37.21 -0.89 -1.91
N LEU A 19 37.09 0.31 -2.49
CA LEU A 19 36.02 0.68 -3.41
C LEU A 19 36.21 0.02 -4.79
N CYS A 20 37.45 -0.08 -5.27
CA CYS A 20 37.76 -0.76 -6.53
C CYS A 20 37.54 -2.28 -6.45
N THR A 21 37.87 -2.94 -5.32
CA THR A 21 37.56 -4.36 -5.11
C THR A 21 36.06 -4.62 -4.96
N ASN A 22 35.31 -3.76 -4.25
CA ASN A 22 33.84 -3.86 -4.19
C ASN A 22 33.18 -3.66 -5.57
N LEU A 23 33.70 -2.76 -6.41
CA LEU A 23 33.18 -2.56 -7.77
C LEU A 23 33.57 -3.71 -8.72
N THR A 24 34.68 -4.40 -8.49
CA THR A 24 35.02 -5.62 -9.26
C THR A 24 34.25 -6.84 -8.79
N GLU A 25 33.91 -6.95 -7.50
CA GLU A 25 33.00 -7.98 -6.98
C GLU A 25 31.54 -7.74 -7.43
N GLN A 26 31.06 -6.49 -7.45
CA GLN A 26 29.75 -6.16 -8.05
C GLN A 26 29.70 -6.39 -9.56
N LYS A 27 30.82 -6.25 -10.27
CA LYS A 27 30.91 -6.60 -11.70
C LYS A 27 31.05 -8.10 -11.94
N LYS A 28 31.68 -8.86 -11.04
CA LYS A 28 31.71 -10.34 -11.10
C LYS A 28 30.36 -10.98 -10.76
N PHE A 29 29.56 -10.37 -9.88
CA PHE A 29 28.17 -10.81 -9.61
C PHE A 29 27.18 -10.56 -10.77
N LYS A 30 27.59 -9.81 -11.80
CA LYS A 30 26.82 -9.66 -13.06
C LYS A 30 27.23 -10.67 -14.15
N GLY A 31 28.10 -11.64 -13.83
CA GLY A 31 28.80 -12.47 -14.82
C GLY A 31 28.60 -13.97 -14.73
N GLU A 32 27.75 -14.50 -13.85
CA GLU A 32 27.41 -15.94 -13.86
C GLU A 32 25.92 -16.18 -14.04
N LYS A 33 25.67 -16.56 -15.27
CA LYS A 33 24.43 -16.87 -15.96
C LYS A 33 23.78 -18.12 -15.35
N PHE A 34 23.03 -17.97 -14.26
CA PHE A 34 21.86 -18.83 -14.04
C PHE A 34 20.72 -18.32 -14.93
N MET A 35 20.84 -18.58 -16.24
CA MET A 35 19.71 -18.50 -17.17
C MET A 35 18.78 -19.69 -16.89
N ASN A 36 18.03 -19.60 -15.80
CA ASN A 36 16.71 -20.22 -15.78
C ASN A 36 15.77 -19.06 -16.11
N ASN A 37 15.25 -19.05 -17.34
CA ASN A 37 14.43 -17.97 -17.91
C ASN A 37 13.03 -17.96 -17.27
N LYS A 38 12.96 -17.97 -15.93
CA LYS A 38 11.72 -17.94 -15.16
C LYS A 38 11.25 -16.48 -15.10
N ILE A 39 10.12 -16.21 -15.74
CA ILE A 39 9.42 -14.92 -15.69
C ILE A 39 9.29 -14.42 -14.22
N SER A 40 9.62 -13.16 -13.98
CA SER A 40 9.55 -12.57 -12.63
C SER A 40 8.15 -12.02 -12.32
N TYR A 41 7.87 -11.75 -11.03
CA TYR A 41 6.62 -11.05 -10.66
C TYR A 41 6.52 -9.67 -11.32
N TRP A 42 7.66 -9.00 -11.51
CA TRP A 42 7.72 -7.72 -12.18
C TRP A 42 7.27 -7.82 -13.64
N ASP A 43 7.79 -8.80 -14.38
CA ASP A 43 7.43 -9.00 -15.79
C ASP A 43 5.93 -9.30 -15.95
N LEU A 44 5.39 -10.17 -15.08
CA LEU A 44 3.96 -10.47 -15.06
C LEU A 44 3.11 -9.25 -14.70
N SER A 45 3.57 -8.43 -13.75
CA SER A 45 2.87 -7.20 -13.35
C SER A 45 2.84 -6.17 -14.49
N GLN A 46 3.92 -6.04 -15.27
CA GLN A 46 3.95 -5.16 -16.45
C GLN A 46 2.98 -5.64 -17.54
N GLN A 47 2.77 -6.94 -17.65
CA GLN A 47 1.81 -7.56 -18.58
C GLN A 47 0.37 -7.56 -18.04
N LYS A 48 0.14 -7.08 -16.81
CA LYS A 48 -1.13 -7.20 -16.07
C LYS A 48 -1.62 -8.66 -15.96
N ASP A 49 -0.70 -9.63 -15.99
CA ASP A 49 -1.00 -11.06 -15.85
C ASP A 49 -1.10 -11.45 -14.37
N PHE A 50 -2.18 -10.99 -13.72
CA PHE A 50 -2.42 -11.27 -12.31
C PHE A 50 -2.68 -12.76 -12.04
N TYR A 51 -3.22 -13.51 -13.02
CA TYR A 51 -3.37 -14.95 -12.89
C TYR A 51 -2.01 -15.66 -12.89
N GLY A 52 -1.08 -15.23 -13.75
CA GLY A 52 0.30 -15.69 -13.74
C GLY A 52 1.03 -15.38 -12.43
N ILE A 53 0.83 -14.17 -11.86
CA ILE A 53 1.38 -13.81 -10.54
C ILE A 53 0.84 -14.75 -9.46
N TYR A 54 -0.47 -14.96 -9.42
CA TYR A 54 -1.13 -15.86 -8.49
C TYR A 54 -0.56 -17.29 -8.58
N LYS A 55 -0.47 -17.85 -9.79
CA LYS A 55 0.03 -19.22 -9.99
C LYS A 55 1.51 -19.35 -9.60
N LYS A 56 2.35 -18.40 -10.03
CA LYS A 56 3.78 -18.37 -9.69
C LYS A 56 3.98 -18.28 -8.19
N ALA A 57 3.17 -17.47 -7.50
CA ALA A 57 3.25 -17.33 -6.05
C ALA A 57 2.89 -18.61 -5.31
N ASP A 58 1.91 -19.37 -5.79
CA ASP A 58 1.58 -20.69 -5.22
C ASP A 58 2.72 -21.70 -5.40
N GLU A 59 3.30 -21.79 -6.60
CA GLU A 59 4.43 -22.67 -6.88
C GLU A 59 5.64 -22.31 -6.00
N GLU A 60 6.00 -21.03 -5.94
CA GLU A 60 7.15 -20.56 -5.15
C GLU A 60 6.90 -20.74 -3.65
N TYR A 61 5.69 -20.50 -3.16
CA TYR A 61 5.36 -20.73 -1.75
C TYR A 61 5.38 -22.22 -1.38
N ALA A 62 4.92 -23.10 -2.27
CA ALA A 62 4.99 -24.55 -2.05
C ALA A 62 6.44 -25.02 -1.84
N GLU A 63 7.38 -24.47 -2.61
CA GLU A 63 8.81 -24.79 -2.54
C GLU A 63 9.53 -24.10 -1.37
N THR A 64 9.28 -22.82 -1.15
CA THR A 64 10.13 -21.96 -0.31
C THR A 64 9.52 -21.55 1.03
N LYS A 65 8.19 -21.63 1.16
CA LYS A 65 7.43 -21.07 2.29
C LYS A 65 7.66 -19.57 2.53
N SER A 66 8.04 -18.83 1.47
CA SER A 66 8.33 -17.39 1.54
C SER A 66 7.09 -16.54 1.80
N GLU A 67 7.13 -15.68 2.83
CA GLU A 67 6.09 -14.66 3.08
C GLU A 67 5.89 -13.74 1.85
N SER A 68 6.96 -13.42 1.13
CA SER A 68 6.90 -12.53 -0.03
C SER A 68 6.04 -13.09 -1.14
N SER A 69 6.09 -14.41 -1.39
CA SER A 69 5.26 -15.06 -2.40
C SER A 69 3.77 -14.93 -2.04
N LEU A 70 3.41 -15.14 -0.76
CA LEU A 70 2.04 -14.91 -0.30
C LEU A 70 1.60 -13.44 -0.41
N ARG A 71 2.51 -12.47 -0.23
CA ARG A 71 2.20 -11.05 -0.45
C ARG A 71 1.92 -10.73 -1.92
N TYR A 72 2.70 -11.29 -2.84
CA TYR A 72 2.42 -11.17 -4.28
C TYR A 72 1.08 -11.83 -4.64
N LYS A 73 0.80 -13.00 -4.06
CA LYS A 73 -0.50 -13.68 -4.21
C LYS A 73 -1.66 -12.80 -3.75
N ALA A 74 -1.57 -12.16 -2.58
CA ALA A 74 -2.63 -11.28 -2.07
C ALA A 74 -2.97 -10.15 -3.05
N GLY A 75 -1.95 -9.44 -3.56
CA GLY A 75 -2.15 -8.37 -4.52
C GLY A 75 -2.78 -8.86 -5.83
N ALA A 76 -2.33 -10.00 -6.35
CA ALA A 76 -2.93 -10.62 -7.54
C ALA A 76 -4.39 -11.02 -7.33
N LEU A 77 -4.72 -11.62 -6.18
CA LEU A 77 -6.08 -12.03 -5.86
C LEU A 77 -7.04 -10.84 -5.73
N LEU A 78 -6.57 -9.69 -5.21
CA LEU A 78 -7.34 -8.44 -5.21
C LEU A 78 -7.67 -7.98 -6.63
N HIS A 79 -6.70 -8.02 -7.56
CA HIS A 79 -6.95 -7.72 -8.97
C HIS A 79 -7.95 -8.66 -9.62
N LEU A 80 -7.91 -9.94 -9.25
CA LEU A 80 -8.83 -10.96 -9.74
C LEU A 80 -10.18 -10.94 -9.01
N LYS A 81 -10.40 -10.02 -8.06
CA LYS A 81 -11.61 -9.88 -7.24
C LYS A 81 -11.98 -11.18 -6.49
N LYS A 82 -10.99 -12.01 -6.18
CA LYS A 82 -11.18 -13.28 -5.45
C LYS A 82 -11.13 -13.04 -3.94
N TYR A 83 -12.11 -12.31 -3.42
CA TYR A 83 -12.06 -11.78 -2.05
C TYR A 83 -11.97 -12.87 -0.96
N GLN A 84 -12.62 -14.03 -1.15
CA GLN A 84 -12.46 -15.14 -0.19
C GLN A 84 -11.01 -15.65 -0.15
N ASP A 85 -10.38 -15.82 -1.31
CA ASP A 85 -8.98 -16.23 -1.40
C ASP A 85 -8.03 -15.17 -0.82
N VAL A 86 -8.34 -13.87 -0.98
CA VAL A 86 -7.59 -12.77 -0.33
C VAL A 86 -7.68 -12.91 1.19
N LEU A 87 -8.87 -13.16 1.74
CA LEU A 87 -9.09 -13.31 3.17
C LEU A 87 -8.32 -14.50 3.74
N ASP A 88 -8.38 -15.65 3.06
CA ASP A 88 -7.68 -16.87 3.48
C ASP A 88 -6.15 -16.65 3.46
N ASN A 89 -5.64 -16.06 2.39
CA ASN A 89 -4.22 -15.75 2.23
C ASN A 89 -3.72 -14.71 3.25
N ALA A 90 -4.49 -13.65 3.50
CA ALA A 90 -4.16 -12.64 4.51
C ALA A 90 -4.18 -13.22 5.93
N THR A 91 -5.14 -14.09 6.22
CA THR A 91 -5.23 -14.78 7.52
C THR A 91 -4.02 -15.68 7.75
N GLU A 92 -3.58 -16.42 6.73
CA GLU A 92 -2.36 -17.22 6.80
C GLU A 92 -1.12 -16.34 7.03
N LEU A 93 -0.98 -15.25 6.28
CA LEU A 93 0.10 -14.29 6.47
C LEU A 93 0.13 -13.69 7.88
N ILE A 94 -1.03 -13.36 8.47
CA ILE A 94 -1.12 -12.87 9.85
C ILE A 94 -0.58 -13.92 10.83
N LYS A 95 -0.94 -15.19 10.65
CA LYS A 95 -0.46 -16.29 11.50
C LYS A 95 1.05 -16.45 11.41
N ILE A 96 1.61 -16.60 10.20
CA ILE A 96 3.04 -16.88 10.02
C ILE A 96 3.92 -15.68 10.38
N SER A 97 3.44 -14.46 10.10
CA SER A 97 4.17 -13.24 10.42
C SER A 97 3.97 -12.80 11.87
N ASN A 98 3.14 -13.48 12.66
CA ASN A 98 2.66 -13.06 13.99
C ASN A 98 2.05 -11.64 13.99
N GLY A 99 1.36 -11.27 12.90
CA GLY A 99 0.67 -9.99 12.77
C GLY A 99 1.59 -8.78 12.91
N ARG A 100 2.83 -8.87 12.41
CA ARG A 100 3.85 -7.82 12.58
C ARG A 100 3.56 -6.55 11.79
N THR A 101 2.89 -6.67 10.66
CA THR A 101 2.60 -5.61 9.67
C THR A 101 1.10 -5.35 9.56
N ASP A 102 0.70 -4.12 9.27
CA ASP A 102 -0.71 -3.73 9.07
C ASP A 102 -1.27 -4.12 7.70
N THR A 103 -0.42 -4.30 6.69
CA THR A 103 -0.77 -4.67 5.31
C THR A 103 -1.75 -5.86 5.25
N GLU A 104 -1.46 -6.94 5.97
CA GLU A 104 -2.26 -8.14 5.95
C GLU A 104 -3.65 -7.93 6.59
N TYR A 105 -3.72 -7.11 7.66
CA TYR A 105 -4.99 -6.72 8.27
C TYR A 105 -5.82 -5.84 7.34
N ILE A 106 -5.17 -4.98 6.57
CA ILE A 106 -5.82 -4.15 5.55
C ILE A 106 -6.43 -5.03 4.45
N TRP A 107 -5.66 -5.98 3.91
CA TRP A 107 -6.17 -6.93 2.91
C TRP A 107 -7.36 -7.74 3.43
N ALA A 108 -7.27 -8.28 4.65
CA ALA A 108 -8.38 -8.99 5.28
C ALA A 108 -9.61 -8.08 5.50
N GLY A 109 -9.39 -6.80 5.86
CA GLY A 109 -10.45 -5.81 6.00
C GLY A 109 -11.18 -5.53 4.69
N ILE A 110 -10.42 -5.30 3.61
CA ILE A 110 -10.97 -5.08 2.26
C ILE A 110 -11.73 -6.32 1.77
N ALA A 111 -11.17 -7.50 1.97
CA ALA A 111 -11.82 -8.75 1.59
C ALA A 111 -13.15 -8.94 2.32
N ASN A 112 -13.18 -8.78 3.65
CA ASN A 112 -14.42 -8.85 4.42
C ASN A 112 -15.45 -7.80 3.98
N TRP A 113 -15.01 -6.57 3.67
CA TRP A 113 -15.88 -5.52 3.15
C TRP A 113 -16.60 -5.95 1.87
N PHE A 114 -15.87 -6.52 0.90
CA PHE A 114 -16.44 -6.95 -0.37
C PHE A 114 -17.19 -8.28 -0.32
N LEU A 115 -16.95 -9.10 0.71
CA LEU A 115 -17.76 -10.29 1.02
C LEU A 115 -19.07 -9.96 1.75
N GLY A 116 -19.28 -8.69 2.15
CA GLY A 116 -20.45 -8.27 2.93
C GLY A 116 -20.33 -8.53 4.44
N ASN A 117 -19.17 -8.98 4.91
CA ASN A 117 -18.87 -9.24 6.31
C ASN A 117 -18.46 -7.93 7.02
N TYR A 118 -19.36 -6.95 7.06
CA TYR A 118 -19.03 -5.58 7.46
C TYR A 118 -18.49 -5.45 8.90
N ALA A 119 -19.05 -6.20 9.84
CA ALA A 119 -18.59 -6.20 11.23
C ALA A 119 -17.16 -6.75 11.34
N ASP A 120 -16.88 -7.84 10.64
CA ASP A 120 -15.55 -8.47 10.63
C ASP A 120 -14.51 -7.58 9.94
N ALA A 121 -14.90 -6.86 8.89
CA ALA A 121 -14.05 -5.87 8.22
C ALA A 121 -13.58 -4.79 9.21
N VAL A 122 -14.49 -4.25 10.02
CA VAL A 122 -14.14 -3.26 11.05
C VAL A 122 -13.28 -3.87 12.15
N GLU A 123 -13.62 -5.07 12.63
CA GLU A 123 -12.88 -5.73 13.70
C GLU A 123 -11.44 -6.05 13.30
N ILE A 124 -11.22 -6.62 12.12
CA ILE A 124 -9.89 -7.02 11.66
C ILE A 124 -9.00 -5.80 11.41
N LEU A 125 -9.56 -4.72 10.85
CA LEU A 125 -8.83 -3.45 10.71
C LEU A 125 -8.43 -2.89 12.09
N LYS A 126 -9.32 -2.92 13.08
CA LYS A 126 -8.99 -2.49 14.44
C LYS A 126 -7.92 -3.35 15.10
N LYS A 127 -7.84 -4.65 14.81
CA LYS A 127 -6.72 -5.50 15.25
C LYS A 127 -5.39 -5.01 14.66
N GLY A 128 -5.38 -4.62 13.39
CA GLY A 128 -4.22 -4.06 12.71
C GLY A 128 -3.67 -2.76 13.32
N LEU A 129 -4.45 -2.01 14.10
CA LEU A 129 -3.97 -0.80 14.80
C LEU A 129 -2.85 -1.09 15.84
N LYS A 130 -2.69 -2.35 16.24
CA LYS A 130 -1.73 -2.82 17.25
C LYS A 130 -0.45 -3.40 16.64
N THR A 131 -0.28 -3.37 15.33
CA THR A 131 0.90 -3.93 14.65
C THR A 131 2.15 -3.13 14.97
N LYS A 132 3.31 -3.78 14.82
CA LYS A 132 4.61 -3.17 15.09
C LYS A 132 5.06 -2.29 13.92
N TYR A 133 4.83 -2.75 12.71
CA TYR A 133 5.23 -2.08 11.47
C TYR A 133 3.98 -1.57 10.78
N THR A 134 4.01 -0.28 10.45
CA THR A 134 2.92 0.42 9.78
C THR A 134 3.45 1.19 8.59
N ASP A 135 2.55 1.88 7.89
CA ASP A 135 2.92 2.86 6.85
C ASP A 135 3.93 3.92 7.32
N ALA A 136 4.57 4.57 6.34
CA ALA A 136 5.63 5.57 6.55
C ALA A 136 5.16 6.85 7.27
N ALA A 137 3.85 7.08 7.37
CA ALA A 137 3.25 8.21 8.08
C ALA A 137 2.77 7.83 9.50
N GLY A 138 3.12 6.64 9.98
CA GLY A 138 2.90 6.23 11.36
C GLY A 138 1.55 5.53 11.62
N GLY A 139 1.00 4.86 10.61
CA GLY A 139 -0.21 4.05 10.74
C GLY A 139 -1.48 4.87 10.55
N VAL A 140 -1.51 5.69 9.50
CA VAL A 140 -2.67 6.48 9.08
C VAL A 140 -3.62 5.68 8.18
N GLU A 141 -3.13 4.65 7.48
CA GLU A 141 -3.92 3.92 6.48
C GLU A 141 -5.13 3.22 7.10
N ILE A 142 -4.94 2.44 8.18
CA ILE A 142 -6.07 1.77 8.85
C ILE A 142 -7.12 2.78 9.36
N PRO A 143 -6.77 3.85 10.12
CA PRO A 143 -7.74 4.87 10.50
C PRO A 143 -8.46 5.53 9.32
N ALA A 144 -7.78 5.77 8.20
CA ALA A 144 -8.39 6.34 7.00
C ALA A 144 -9.38 5.39 6.33
N LEU A 145 -9.07 4.09 6.28
CA LEU A 145 -10.00 3.06 5.78
C LEU A 145 -11.20 2.87 6.71
N LEU A 146 -11.01 2.91 8.04
CA LEU A 146 -12.11 2.91 9.00
C LEU A 146 -13.02 4.14 8.83
N TYR A 147 -12.45 5.30 8.50
CA TYR A 147 -13.22 6.50 8.17
C TYR A 147 -14.06 6.30 6.90
N TYR A 148 -13.49 5.75 5.84
CA TYR A 148 -14.25 5.39 4.63
C TYR A 148 -15.42 4.45 4.96
N ILE A 149 -15.17 3.35 5.68
CA ILE A 149 -16.21 2.39 6.07
C ILE A 149 -17.31 3.09 6.86
N ALA A 150 -16.94 3.96 7.81
CA ALA A 150 -17.89 4.72 8.61
C ALA A 150 -18.78 5.64 7.77
N VAL A 151 -18.20 6.37 6.82
CA VAL A 151 -18.95 7.25 5.91
C VAL A 151 -19.89 6.41 5.04
N ARG A 152 -19.37 5.35 4.42
CA ARG A 152 -20.11 4.51 3.48
C ARG A 152 -21.27 3.74 4.12
N SER A 153 -21.15 3.41 5.40
CA SER A 153 -22.20 2.74 6.21
C SER A 153 -23.05 3.70 7.05
N ASN A 154 -22.77 5.02 6.98
CA ASN A 154 -23.36 6.04 7.84
C ASN A 154 -23.21 5.78 9.35
N ASP A 155 -22.16 5.07 9.77
CA ASP A 155 -21.86 4.79 11.17
C ASP A 155 -21.15 5.99 11.83
N LYS A 156 -21.94 6.86 12.47
CA LYS A 156 -21.43 8.06 13.16
C LYS A 156 -20.53 7.75 14.36
N LYS A 157 -20.64 6.57 14.97
CA LYS A 157 -19.79 6.17 16.09
C LYS A 157 -18.41 5.79 15.58
N LEU A 158 -18.35 4.95 14.55
CA LEU A 158 -17.09 4.57 13.91
C LEU A 158 -16.40 5.79 13.29
N GLU A 159 -17.16 6.72 12.70
CA GLU A 159 -16.64 7.95 12.12
C GLU A 159 -15.86 8.78 13.16
N LYS A 160 -16.45 9.00 14.34
CA LYS A 160 -15.82 9.72 15.45
C LYS A 160 -14.56 9.00 15.95
N GLU A 161 -14.60 7.67 16.03
CA GLU A 161 -13.45 6.85 16.44
C GLU A 161 -12.29 6.96 15.44
N ALA A 162 -12.57 6.82 14.15
CA ALA A 162 -11.59 6.95 13.08
C ALA A 162 -10.94 8.35 13.07
N ILE A 163 -11.73 9.41 13.21
CA ILE A 163 -11.24 10.79 13.34
C ILE A 163 -10.33 10.94 14.57
N ALA A 164 -10.70 10.36 15.72
CA ALA A 164 -9.89 10.43 16.93
C ALA A 164 -8.54 9.71 16.76
N LEU A 165 -8.53 8.56 16.07
CA LEU A 165 -7.32 7.84 15.72
C LEU A 165 -6.42 8.67 14.79
N LEU A 166 -6.99 9.25 13.72
CA LEU A 166 -6.26 10.13 12.79
C LEU A 166 -5.66 11.34 13.52
N LYS A 167 -6.40 12.00 14.41
CA LYS A 167 -5.88 13.12 15.23
C LYS A 167 -4.69 12.69 16.09
N LYS A 168 -4.72 11.49 16.66
CA LYS A 168 -3.63 10.95 17.50
C LYS A 168 -2.36 10.68 16.68
N ARG A 169 -2.50 10.22 15.43
CA ARG A 169 -1.38 9.89 14.54
C ARG A 169 -0.82 11.13 13.82
N CYS A 170 -1.68 12.04 13.41
CA CYS A 170 -1.32 13.24 12.66
C CYS A 170 -1.11 14.45 13.61
N LYS A 171 0.05 14.51 14.27
CA LYS A 171 0.36 15.53 15.29
C LYS A 171 1.05 16.79 14.77
N SER A 172 1.70 16.76 13.61
CA SER A 172 2.50 17.88 13.10
C SER A 172 2.32 18.06 11.60
N LYS A 173 2.80 19.17 11.03
CA LYS A 173 2.80 19.35 9.57
C LYS A 173 3.71 18.34 8.85
N VAL A 174 4.73 17.81 9.54
CA VAL A 174 5.64 16.77 8.99
C VAL A 174 4.90 15.44 8.79
N SER A 175 3.84 15.16 9.56
CA SER A 175 2.98 14.00 9.32
C SER A 175 2.06 14.15 8.11
N LEU A 176 2.27 15.18 7.27
CA LEU A 176 1.62 15.32 5.95
C LEU A 176 2.47 14.76 4.80
N ASN A 177 3.68 14.25 5.08
CA ASN A 177 4.44 13.46 4.09
C ASN A 177 3.64 12.20 3.71
N TYR A 178 3.79 11.73 2.47
CA TYR A 178 3.09 10.53 1.97
C TYR A 178 3.20 9.33 2.94
N PRO A 179 2.10 8.64 3.29
CA PRO A 179 0.69 8.88 2.91
C PRO A 179 -0.10 9.81 3.87
N GLY A 180 0.56 10.49 4.81
CA GLY A 180 -0.05 11.26 5.90
C GLY A 180 -0.86 12.52 5.52
N PHE A 181 -0.71 13.07 4.32
CA PHE A 181 -1.59 14.14 3.83
C PHE A 181 -3.07 13.73 3.81
N ILE A 182 -3.37 12.43 3.70
CA ILE A 182 -4.73 11.89 3.77
C ILE A 182 -5.34 12.19 5.13
N ALA A 183 -4.58 11.99 6.20
CA ALA A 183 -5.03 12.34 7.54
C ALA A 183 -5.23 13.86 7.66
N GLY A 184 -4.36 14.66 7.04
CA GLY A 184 -4.55 16.11 6.95
C GLY A 184 -5.88 16.49 6.28
N TYR A 185 -6.18 15.85 5.15
CA TYR A 185 -7.38 16.09 4.36
C TYR A 185 -8.65 15.69 5.11
N ILE A 186 -8.71 14.47 5.67
CA ILE A 186 -9.86 13.99 6.45
C ILE A 186 -10.11 14.86 7.70
N LEU A 187 -9.05 15.47 8.25
CA LEU A 187 -9.12 16.37 9.40
C LEU A 187 -9.32 17.85 9.01
N ASP A 188 -9.63 18.12 7.74
CA ASP A 188 -9.85 19.46 7.17
C ASP A 188 -8.70 20.45 7.43
N ARG A 189 -7.47 19.93 7.45
CA ARG A 189 -6.24 20.74 7.58
C ARG A 189 -5.63 21.14 6.25
N ILE A 190 -6.01 20.44 5.19
CA ILE A 190 -5.68 20.75 3.81
C ILE A 190 -6.93 20.62 2.94
N ASP A 191 -7.02 21.43 1.89
CA ASP A 191 -8.12 21.38 0.93
C ASP A 191 -7.84 20.43 -0.25
N ASP A 192 -8.79 20.35 -1.19
CA ASP A 192 -8.69 19.50 -2.39
C ASP A 192 -7.50 19.92 -3.27
N ASN A 193 -7.23 21.22 -3.39
CA ASN A 193 -6.15 21.74 -4.21
C ASN A 193 -4.79 21.39 -3.61
N GLU A 194 -4.61 21.56 -2.30
CA GLU A 194 -3.40 21.17 -1.59
C GLU A 194 -3.16 19.66 -1.66
N LEU A 195 -4.23 18.85 -1.54
CA LEU A 195 -4.15 17.39 -1.66
C LEU A 195 -3.72 16.95 -3.07
N LEU A 196 -4.37 17.47 -4.12
CA LEU A 196 -4.09 17.11 -5.52
C LEU A 196 -2.73 17.63 -6.03
N ASN A 197 -2.25 18.76 -5.48
CA ASN A 197 -0.96 19.34 -5.82
C ASN A 197 0.18 18.90 -4.89
N SER A 198 -0.05 17.90 -4.03
CA SER A 198 1.01 17.35 -3.20
C SER A 198 2.18 16.86 -4.06
N TYR A 199 3.37 17.39 -3.78
CA TYR A 199 4.53 17.26 -4.68
C TYR A 199 5.12 15.85 -4.64
N ALA A 200 5.29 15.26 -5.82
CA ALA A 200 6.17 14.12 -6.05
C ALA A 200 7.02 14.35 -7.29
N SER A 201 8.34 14.20 -7.13
CA SER A 201 9.30 14.30 -8.24
C SER A 201 9.23 13.11 -9.20
N PHE A 202 8.74 11.97 -8.73
CA PHE A 202 8.68 10.73 -9.50
C PHE A 202 7.25 10.42 -9.99
N LYS A 203 7.11 10.12 -11.29
CA LYS A 203 5.82 9.89 -11.94
C LYS A 203 4.98 8.81 -11.24
N GLU A 204 5.57 7.66 -10.90
CA GLU A 204 4.81 6.58 -10.26
C GLU A 204 4.35 6.96 -8.85
N LEU A 205 5.16 7.71 -8.10
CA LEU A 205 4.73 8.20 -6.79
C LEU A 205 3.59 9.20 -6.93
N LYS A 206 3.63 10.07 -7.95
CA LYS A 206 2.53 10.99 -8.25
C LYS A 206 1.23 10.24 -8.56
N ARG A 207 1.28 9.14 -9.31
CA ARG A 207 0.10 8.29 -9.59
C ARG A 207 -0.50 7.70 -8.30
N ARG A 208 0.35 7.21 -7.40
CA ARG A 208 -0.06 6.66 -6.09
C ARG A 208 -0.73 7.71 -5.22
N ILE A 209 -0.13 8.90 -5.16
CA ILE A 209 -0.68 10.07 -4.47
C ILE A 209 -2.06 10.42 -5.02
N LEU A 210 -2.18 10.59 -6.34
CA LEU A 210 -3.43 10.97 -6.98
C LEU A 210 -4.53 9.92 -6.81
N CYS A 211 -4.16 8.63 -6.88
CA CYS A 211 -5.09 7.54 -6.61
C CYS A 211 -5.72 7.67 -5.22
N LYS A 212 -4.90 7.79 -4.17
CA LYS A 212 -5.40 8.00 -2.81
C LYS A 212 -6.16 9.32 -2.67
N ALA A 213 -5.67 10.40 -3.29
CA ALA A 213 -6.29 11.72 -3.22
C ALA A 213 -7.72 11.71 -3.76
N TYR A 214 -7.91 11.23 -4.99
CA TYR A 214 -9.23 11.14 -5.60
C TYR A 214 -10.16 10.22 -4.81
N PHE A 215 -9.64 9.13 -4.24
CA PHE A 215 -10.45 8.27 -3.38
C PHE A 215 -11.00 9.03 -2.16
N TYR A 216 -10.16 9.74 -1.41
CA TYR A 216 -10.65 10.47 -0.22
C TYR A 216 -11.48 11.71 -0.56
N ILE A 217 -11.26 12.34 -1.72
CA ILE A 217 -12.18 13.36 -2.27
C ILE A 217 -13.55 12.73 -2.53
N ALA A 218 -13.59 11.54 -3.14
CA ALA A 218 -14.83 10.78 -3.30
C ALA A 218 -15.53 10.56 -1.95
N VAL A 219 -14.79 10.08 -0.94
CA VAL A 219 -15.35 9.86 0.42
C VAL A 219 -15.92 11.15 1.02
N ARG A 220 -15.29 12.31 0.80
CA ARG A 220 -15.84 13.61 1.23
C ARG A 220 -17.14 13.95 0.50
N ASN A 221 -17.22 13.74 -0.81
CA ASN A 221 -18.46 13.96 -1.57
C ASN A 221 -19.59 13.06 -1.07
N LEU A 222 -19.31 11.78 -0.85
CA LEU A 222 -20.28 10.84 -0.28
C LEU A 222 -20.77 11.30 1.10
N LYS A 223 -19.87 11.76 1.97
CA LYS A 223 -20.22 12.31 3.28
C LYS A 223 -21.18 13.51 3.18
N ASN A 224 -21.00 14.33 2.15
CA ASN A 224 -21.82 15.51 1.89
C ASN A 224 -23.13 15.20 1.16
N GLY A 225 -23.39 13.93 0.83
CA GLY A 225 -24.58 13.50 0.10
C GLY A 225 -24.47 13.64 -1.41
N ASP A 226 -23.29 13.95 -1.95
CA ASP A 226 -23.04 14.06 -3.38
C ASP A 226 -22.53 12.71 -3.92
N GLU A 227 -23.48 11.82 -4.19
CA GLU A 227 -23.21 10.46 -4.66
C GLU A 227 -22.73 10.43 -6.13
N GLU A 228 -23.17 11.37 -6.96
CA GLU A 228 -22.67 11.51 -8.34
C GLU A 228 -21.17 11.82 -8.33
N MET A 229 -20.75 12.82 -7.54
CA MET A 229 -19.34 13.18 -7.43
C MET A 229 -18.52 12.15 -6.64
N PHE A 230 -19.14 11.30 -5.82
CA PHE A 230 -18.47 10.12 -5.26
C PHE A 230 -17.99 9.20 -6.38
N TYR A 231 -18.89 8.72 -7.24
CA TYR A 231 -18.51 7.80 -8.31
C TYR A 231 -17.62 8.43 -9.38
N GLU A 232 -17.82 9.71 -9.71
CA GLU A 232 -16.95 10.44 -10.64
C GLU A 232 -15.49 10.48 -10.15
N ASN A 233 -15.28 10.70 -8.85
CA ASN A 233 -13.92 10.68 -8.28
C ASN A 233 -13.36 9.26 -8.11
N LEU A 234 -14.19 8.24 -7.91
CA LEU A 234 -13.72 6.84 -7.97
C LEU A 234 -13.19 6.47 -9.37
N LYS A 235 -13.81 6.97 -10.45
CA LYS A 235 -13.29 6.79 -11.81
C LYS A 235 -11.90 7.41 -11.96
N LYS A 236 -11.72 8.65 -11.51
CA LYS A 236 -10.40 9.34 -11.49
C LYS A 236 -9.37 8.60 -10.63
N CYS A 237 -9.80 7.99 -9.52
CA CYS A 237 -8.94 7.15 -8.68
C CYS A 237 -8.36 5.97 -9.48
N ILE A 238 -9.19 5.24 -10.25
CA ILE A 238 -8.74 4.06 -11.00
C ILE A 238 -7.97 4.41 -12.28
N GLU A 239 -8.21 5.57 -12.89
CA GLU A 239 -7.45 6.06 -14.06
C GLU A 239 -5.95 6.20 -13.77
N ASN A 240 -5.58 6.37 -12.50
CA ASN A 240 -4.17 6.43 -12.10
C ASN A 240 -3.48 5.06 -12.13
N GLU A 241 -4.21 3.95 -12.32
CA GLU A 241 -3.76 2.56 -12.30
C GLU A 241 -2.74 2.24 -11.20
N SER A 242 -3.08 2.61 -9.96
CA SER A 242 -2.17 2.46 -8.82
C SER A 242 -2.37 1.12 -8.11
N TYR A 243 -1.81 0.07 -8.70
CA TYR A 243 -1.99 -1.33 -8.29
C TYR A 243 -1.43 -1.69 -6.90
N LEU A 244 -0.74 -0.77 -6.24
CA LEU A 244 -0.24 -0.95 -4.88
C LEU A 244 -1.13 -0.29 -3.83
N GLU A 245 -2.11 0.52 -4.25
CA GLU A 245 -2.95 1.28 -3.33
C GLU A 245 -4.23 0.54 -3.03
N TYR A 246 -4.55 0.41 -1.74
CA TYR A 246 -5.80 -0.22 -1.31
C TYR A 246 -7.02 0.51 -1.85
N GLU A 247 -6.95 1.83 -1.89
CA GLU A 247 -7.97 2.74 -2.42
C GLU A 247 -8.30 2.43 -3.88
N TYR A 248 -7.32 1.99 -4.68
CA TYR A 248 -7.55 1.55 -6.07
C TYR A 248 -8.52 0.36 -6.13
N PHE A 249 -8.27 -0.66 -5.30
CA PHE A 249 -9.10 -1.87 -5.27
C PHE A 249 -10.49 -1.60 -4.69
N ILE A 250 -10.57 -0.71 -3.69
CA ILE A 250 -11.85 -0.31 -3.12
C ILE A 250 -12.67 0.46 -4.15
N ALA A 251 -12.05 1.39 -4.88
CA ALA A 251 -12.73 2.15 -5.94
C ALA A 251 -13.30 1.23 -7.03
N ILE A 252 -12.54 0.23 -7.49
CA ILE A 252 -13.04 -0.77 -8.45
C ILE A 252 -14.27 -1.49 -7.90
N GLY A 253 -14.17 -2.04 -6.69
CA GLY A 253 -15.27 -2.83 -6.13
C GLY A 253 -16.52 -2.00 -5.83
N GLU A 254 -16.39 -0.71 -5.51
CA GLU A 254 -17.55 0.18 -5.37
C GLU A 254 -18.18 0.54 -6.74
N LEU A 255 -17.37 0.77 -7.78
CA LEU A 255 -17.89 1.01 -9.14
C LEU A 255 -18.60 -0.22 -9.72
N ASP A 256 -18.12 -1.43 -9.42
CA ASP A 256 -18.81 -2.67 -9.82
C ASP A 256 -20.19 -2.76 -9.17
N LYS A 257 -20.32 -2.41 -7.88
CA LYS A 257 -21.61 -2.39 -7.18
C LYS A 257 -22.58 -1.37 -7.80
N GLN A 258 -22.08 -0.22 -8.27
CA GLN A 258 -22.91 0.78 -8.93
C GLN A 258 -23.56 0.20 -10.19
N THR A 259 -22.75 -0.38 -11.08
CA THR A 259 -23.22 -0.93 -12.38
C THR A 259 -24.17 -2.12 -12.26
N CYS A 260 -24.22 -2.78 -11.11
CA CYS A 260 -25.17 -3.87 -10.84
C CYS A 260 -26.51 -3.40 -10.24
N ASN A 261 -26.60 -2.14 -9.80
CA ASN A 261 -27.81 -1.55 -9.22
C ASN A 261 -28.55 -0.61 -10.21
N GLU A 262 -27.98 -0.36 -11.38
CA GLU A 262 -28.60 0.33 -12.53
C GLU A 262 -29.25 -0.68 -13.49
#